data_AF-A0A2V8MZA8-F1
#
_entry.id   AF-A0A2V8MZA8-F1
#
_cell.length_a   1.000
_cell.length_b   1.000
_cell.length_c   1.000
_cell.angle_alpha   90.00
_cell.angle_beta   90.00
_cell.angle_gamma   90.00
#
_symmetry.space_group_name_H-M   'P 1'
#
loop_
_entity.id
_entity.type
_entity.pdbx_description
1 polymer ?
#
loop_
_entity_poly.entity_id
_entity_poly.type
_entity_poly.pdbx_seq_one_letter_code
_entity_poly.pdbx_strand_id
1 'polypeptide(L)'
;IVGALVASFVLTKTAEAHIRKIVIEKKESPAFGGASFGAAGQYETLAGRAYGELDPNDPHNTIITDIKLAPRNKNGKVEYTVSFFLVKPIDLSKSSHLMWQDVPNRGGRVTISAAQRNDGDIGLSSGWQGESSGRTVPGNDNDWVIVPIAKNPDGSPISGLVIG
;
A
#
# COMPACT_ATOMS: atom_id res chain seq x y z
N ILE A 1 -39.00 17.97 39.14
CA ILE A 1 -38.42 16.92 38.28
C ILE A 1 -37.28 17.58 37.51
N VAL A 2 -36.03 17.33 37.90
CA VAL A 2 -34.84 17.90 37.24
C VAL A 2 -34.31 16.84 36.28
N GLY A 3 -34.41 17.07 34.98
CA GLY A 3 -33.89 16.19 33.95
C GLY A 3 -32.40 16.42 33.75
N ALA A 4 -31.59 15.40 34.00
CA ALA A 4 -30.16 15.43 33.71
C ALA A 4 -29.93 15.12 32.21
N LEU A 5 -29.33 16.07 31.50
CA LEU A 5 -28.87 15.90 30.12
C LEU A 5 -27.52 15.18 30.15
N VAL A 6 -27.46 13.92 29.69
CA VAL A 6 -26.19 13.19 29.55
C VAL A 6 -25.61 13.52 28.18
N ALA A 7 -24.52 14.27 28.16
CA ALA A 7 -23.75 14.53 26.94
C ALA A 7 -22.81 13.35 26.67
N SER A 8 -23.10 12.57 25.64
CA SER A 8 -22.21 11.51 25.15
C SER A 8 -21.04 12.11 24.37
N PHE A 9 -19.85 12.13 24.97
CA PHE A 9 -18.61 12.42 24.25
C PHE A 9 -18.20 11.20 23.42
N VAL A 10 -18.29 11.30 22.10
CA VAL A 10 -17.74 10.32 21.18
C VAL A 10 -16.23 10.51 21.15
N LEU A 11 -15.48 9.64 21.83
CA LEU A 11 -14.02 9.54 21.70
C LEU A 11 -13.71 8.95 20.32
N THR A 12 -13.42 9.82 19.35
CA THR A 12 -12.89 9.38 18.05
C THR A 12 -11.47 8.86 18.26
N LYS A 13 -11.26 7.55 18.12
CA LYS A 13 -9.90 7.00 17.98
C LYS A 13 -9.30 7.60 16.72
N THR A 14 -8.17 8.29 16.85
CA THR A 14 -7.37 8.69 15.69
C THR A 14 -6.97 7.43 14.94
N ALA A 15 -7.38 7.32 13.67
CA ALA A 15 -6.88 6.27 12.80
C ALA A 15 -5.37 6.46 12.66
N GLU A 16 -4.58 5.48 13.10
CA GLU A 16 -3.14 5.52 12.96
C GLU A 16 -2.80 5.13 11.52
N ALA A 17 -2.72 6.14 10.65
CA ALA A 17 -2.25 5.93 9.29
C ALA A 17 -0.72 5.77 9.33
N HIS A 18 -0.25 4.54 9.18
CA HIS A 18 1.18 4.22 9.10
C HIS A 18 1.80 4.65 7.77
N ILE A 19 0.99 5.03 6.77
CA ILE A 19 1.44 5.72 5.55
C ILE A 19 1.51 7.22 5.83
N ARG A 20 2.70 7.80 5.65
CA ARG A 20 2.99 9.22 5.89
C ARG A 20 2.88 10.08 4.64
N LYS A 21 3.13 9.48 3.47
CA LYS A 21 3.18 10.21 2.21
C LYS A 21 2.79 9.28 1.06
N ILE A 22 1.96 9.79 0.17
CA ILE A 22 1.66 9.16 -1.12
C ILE A 22 2.11 10.13 -2.20
N VAL A 23 2.92 9.64 -3.14
CA VAL A 23 3.40 10.39 -4.29
C VAL A 23 2.84 9.72 -5.53
N ILE A 24 2.05 10.46 -6.31
CA ILE A 24 1.64 10.05 -7.65
C ILE A 24 2.71 10.52 -8.61
N GLU A 25 3.27 9.59 -9.37
CA GLU A 25 4.43 9.84 -10.24
C GLU A 25 4.04 9.81 -11.70
N LYS A 26 3.08 8.96 -12.05
CA LYS A 26 2.54 8.86 -13.40
C LYS A 26 1.02 8.85 -13.34
N LYS A 27 0.42 9.61 -14.25
CA LYS A 27 -1.02 9.58 -14.51
C LYS A 27 -1.25 9.42 -16.00
N GLU A 28 -2.11 8.49 -16.38
CA GLU A 28 -2.60 8.34 -17.75
C GLU A 28 -4.11 8.57 -17.77
N SER A 29 -4.57 9.58 -18.50
CA SER A 29 -5.98 9.95 -18.58
C SER A 29 -6.31 10.60 -19.93
N PRO A 30 -7.26 10.05 -20.71
CA PRO A 30 -7.90 8.76 -20.48
C PRO A 30 -6.92 7.61 -20.73
N ALA A 31 -6.98 6.60 -19.88
CA ALA A 31 -6.23 5.37 -20.06
C ALA A 31 -6.86 4.47 -21.12
N PHE A 32 -6.17 3.37 -21.45
CA PHE A 32 -6.69 2.31 -22.34
C PHE A 32 -7.10 2.83 -23.72
N GLY A 33 -6.31 3.77 -24.27
CA GLY A 33 -6.58 4.35 -25.59
C GLY A 33 -7.87 5.17 -25.67
N GLY A 34 -8.41 5.63 -24.54
CA GLY A 34 -9.64 6.43 -24.52
C GLY A 34 -10.94 5.64 -24.50
N ALA A 35 -10.88 4.31 -24.36
CA ALA A 35 -12.05 3.46 -24.28
C ALA A 35 -12.98 3.86 -23.12
N SER A 36 -14.29 3.72 -23.34
CA SER A 36 -15.32 3.87 -22.30
C SER A 36 -15.87 2.50 -21.90
N PHE A 37 -16.14 2.33 -20.61
CA PHE A 37 -16.60 1.07 -20.03
C PHE A 37 -17.93 1.28 -19.32
N GLY A 38 -19.00 0.65 -19.85
CA GLY A 38 -20.35 0.71 -19.29
C GLY A 38 -20.81 2.12 -18.89
N ALA A 39 -21.50 2.19 -17.75
CA ALA A 39 -21.94 3.46 -17.17
C ALA A 39 -20.82 4.24 -16.48
N ALA A 40 -19.72 3.57 -16.10
CA ALA A 40 -18.56 4.17 -15.44
C ALA A 40 -17.77 5.12 -16.36
N GLY A 41 -17.83 4.90 -17.67
CA GLY A 41 -17.22 5.76 -18.69
C GLY A 41 -15.71 5.53 -18.83
N GLN A 42 -14.96 6.61 -19.05
CA GLN A 42 -13.51 6.53 -19.23
C GLN A 42 -12.77 6.37 -17.90
N TYR A 43 -11.65 5.66 -17.94
CA TYR A 43 -10.79 5.39 -16.80
C TYR A 43 -9.49 6.16 -16.88
N GLU A 44 -8.84 6.33 -15.75
CA GLU A 44 -7.46 6.78 -15.63
C GLU A 44 -6.63 5.78 -14.82
N THR A 45 -5.32 5.83 -15.02
CA THR A 45 -4.38 5.08 -14.18
C THR A 45 -3.44 6.02 -13.44
N LEU A 46 -3.12 5.68 -12.20
CA LEU A 46 -2.15 6.39 -11.36
C LEU A 46 -1.08 5.40 -10.90
N ALA A 47 0.18 5.69 -11.13
CA ALA A 47 1.30 4.92 -10.58
C ALA A 47 2.12 5.80 -9.65
N GLY A 48 2.63 5.23 -8.57
CA GLY A 48 3.45 5.98 -7.64
C GLY A 48 3.94 5.18 -6.44
N ARG A 49 4.30 5.91 -5.38
CA ARG A 49 4.91 5.35 -4.17
C ARG A 49 4.22 5.86 -2.91
N ALA A 50 3.96 4.95 -1.99
CA ALA A 50 3.56 5.27 -0.63
C ALA A 50 4.73 5.01 0.34
N TYR A 51 4.91 5.91 1.29
CA TYR A 51 6.00 5.88 2.28
C TYR A 51 5.37 5.69 3.65
N GLY A 52 5.81 4.66 4.37
CA GLY A 52 5.25 4.33 5.67
C GLY A 52 6.29 4.20 6.77
N GLU A 53 5.79 4.23 8.00
CA GLU A 53 6.54 4.14 9.25
C GLU A 53 5.82 3.19 10.21
N LEU A 54 6.56 2.23 10.78
CA LEU A 54 6.07 1.32 11.81
C LEU A 54 6.75 1.60 13.15
N ASP A 55 5.99 1.53 14.24
CA ASP A 55 6.56 1.54 15.58
C ASP A 55 7.01 0.13 15.97
N PRO A 56 8.31 -0.12 16.19
CA PRO A 56 8.80 -1.44 16.62
C PRO A 56 8.33 -1.84 18.03
N ASN A 57 7.78 -0.90 18.82
CA ASN A 57 7.26 -1.15 20.15
C ASN A 57 5.73 -1.27 20.20
N ASP A 58 5.03 -1.07 19.07
CA ASP A 58 3.59 -1.31 19.01
C ASP A 58 3.30 -2.82 19.16
N PRO A 59 2.43 -3.22 20.12
CA PRO A 59 2.03 -4.61 20.28
C PRO A 59 1.51 -5.28 19.00
N HIS A 60 0.92 -4.55 18.06
CA HIS A 60 0.46 -5.12 16.78
C HIS A 60 1.61 -5.49 15.85
N ASN A 61 2.75 -4.83 15.99
CA ASN A 61 3.94 -5.03 15.16
C ASN A 61 4.88 -6.12 15.71
N THR A 62 4.61 -6.69 16.89
CA THR A 62 5.49 -7.72 17.49
C THR A 62 5.55 -9.01 16.69
N ILE A 63 4.59 -9.24 15.79
CA ILE A 63 4.60 -10.39 14.87
C ILE A 63 5.64 -10.24 13.75
N ILE A 64 6.13 -9.02 13.50
CA ILE A 64 7.13 -8.76 12.47
C ILE A 64 8.50 -9.18 13.01
N THR A 65 9.04 -10.24 12.43
CA THR A 65 10.36 -10.77 12.76
C THR A 65 11.43 -9.67 12.68
N ASP A 66 12.30 -9.63 13.68
CA ASP A 66 13.44 -8.71 13.77
C ASP A 66 13.13 -7.21 13.69
N ILE A 67 11.86 -6.78 13.83
CA ILE A 67 11.49 -5.36 13.73
C ILE A 67 12.22 -4.47 14.75
N LYS A 68 12.57 -5.02 15.91
CA LYS A 68 13.34 -4.31 16.94
C LYS A 68 14.79 -4.04 16.52
N LEU A 69 15.33 -4.85 15.61
CA LEU A 69 16.68 -4.79 15.05
C LEU A 69 16.74 -4.02 13.72
N ALA A 70 15.59 -3.60 13.18
CA ALA A 70 15.54 -2.80 11.97
C ALA A 70 16.07 -1.37 12.23
N PRO A 71 16.78 -0.77 11.26
CA PRO A 71 17.12 0.65 11.25
C PRO A 71 15.89 1.53 11.52
N ARG A 72 16.07 2.57 12.33
CA ARG A 72 15.02 3.50 12.74
C ARG A 72 15.36 4.91 12.31
N ASN A 73 14.36 5.67 11.89
CA ASN A 73 14.52 7.08 11.59
C ASN A 73 14.61 7.93 12.86
N LYS A 74 14.73 9.26 12.70
CA LYS A 74 14.82 10.22 13.83
C LYS A 74 13.63 10.19 14.79
N ASN A 75 12.48 9.65 14.36
CA ASN A 75 11.27 9.51 15.17
C ASN A 75 11.22 8.14 15.89
N GLY A 76 12.28 7.33 15.77
CA GLY A 76 12.35 5.98 16.33
C GLY A 76 11.49 4.95 15.59
N LYS A 77 11.01 5.25 14.37
CA LYS A 77 10.14 4.38 13.57
C LYS A 77 10.92 3.67 12.46
N VAL A 78 10.44 2.50 12.05
CA VAL A 78 10.99 1.69 10.96
C VAL A 78 10.33 2.12 9.65
N GLU A 79 11.11 2.58 8.68
CA GLU A 79 10.61 3.12 7.41
C GLU A 79 10.49 2.03 6.33
N TYR A 80 9.46 2.12 5.51
CA TYR A 80 9.31 1.31 4.31
C TYR A 80 8.74 2.14 3.15
N THR A 81 8.97 1.69 1.92
CA THR A 81 8.41 2.30 0.71
C THR A 81 7.76 1.23 -0.14
N VAL A 82 6.54 1.48 -0.60
CA VAL A 82 5.78 0.54 -1.44
C VAL A 82 5.34 1.24 -2.72
N SER A 83 5.49 0.59 -3.87
CA SER A 83 4.89 1.06 -5.12
C SER A 83 3.42 0.70 -5.19
N PHE A 84 2.65 1.48 -5.94
CA PHE A 84 1.26 1.16 -6.24
C PHE A 84 0.89 1.53 -7.68
N PHE A 85 -0.15 0.86 -8.16
CA PHE A 85 -0.85 1.19 -9.38
C PHE A 85 -2.36 1.15 -9.18
N LEU A 86 -3.01 2.28 -9.40
CA LEU A 86 -4.44 2.45 -9.26
C LEU A 86 -5.08 2.61 -10.64
N VAL A 87 -6.19 1.89 -10.87
CA VAL A 87 -7.05 1.98 -12.05
C VAL A 87 -8.44 2.36 -11.56
N LYS A 88 -8.97 3.50 -12.00
CA LYS A 88 -10.28 3.99 -11.54
C LYS A 88 -11.02 4.77 -12.62
N PRO A 89 -12.36 4.91 -12.52
CA PRO A 89 -13.08 5.88 -13.34
C PRO A 89 -12.51 7.28 -13.18
N ILE A 90 -12.51 8.06 -14.27
CA ILE A 90 -12.19 9.49 -14.21
C ILE A 90 -13.21 10.20 -13.31
N ASP A 91 -14.50 9.90 -13.50
CA ASP A 91 -15.60 10.34 -12.66
C ASP A 91 -15.91 9.30 -11.57
N LEU A 92 -15.39 9.53 -10.37
CA LEU A 92 -15.57 8.62 -9.23
C LEU A 92 -17.02 8.48 -8.77
N SER A 93 -17.91 9.43 -9.10
CA SER A 93 -19.34 9.31 -8.78
C SER A 93 -20.03 8.18 -9.54
N LYS A 94 -19.37 7.65 -10.59
CA LYS A 94 -19.84 6.53 -11.41
C LYS A 94 -19.13 5.21 -11.09
N SER A 95 -18.32 5.17 -10.03
CA SER A 95 -17.71 3.92 -9.58
C SER A 95 -18.72 3.03 -8.86
N SER A 96 -18.47 1.72 -8.85
CA SER A 96 -19.26 0.75 -8.07
C SER A 96 -19.00 0.85 -6.56
N HIS A 97 -18.00 1.64 -6.15
CA HIS A 97 -17.43 1.66 -4.79
C HIS A 97 -16.80 0.34 -4.34
N LEU A 98 -16.60 -0.62 -5.24
CA LEU A 98 -15.81 -1.84 -5.00
C LEU A 98 -14.36 -1.60 -5.45
N MET A 99 -13.40 -2.01 -4.61
CA MET A 99 -11.98 -2.01 -4.95
C MET A 99 -11.41 -3.43 -4.90
N TRP A 100 -10.83 -3.87 -6.01
CA TRP A 100 -9.96 -5.03 -6.07
C TRP A 100 -8.57 -4.62 -5.61
N GLN A 101 -8.10 -5.19 -4.50
CA GLN A 101 -6.71 -5.05 -4.07
C GLN A 101 -5.96 -6.31 -4.46
N ASP A 102 -5.03 -6.16 -5.40
CA ASP A 102 -4.18 -7.24 -5.87
C ASP A 102 -2.77 -7.10 -5.32
N VAL A 103 -2.25 -8.25 -4.89
CA VAL A 103 -0.90 -8.42 -4.37
C VAL A 103 -0.14 -9.32 -5.35
N PRO A 104 0.70 -8.75 -6.22
CA PRO A 104 1.25 -9.49 -7.35
C PRO A 104 2.32 -10.48 -6.90
N ASN A 105 2.16 -11.73 -7.33
CA ASN A 105 3.20 -12.73 -7.17
C ASN A 105 4.43 -12.31 -7.98
N ARG A 106 5.60 -12.17 -7.33
CA ARG A 106 6.88 -11.78 -7.95
C ARG A 106 6.85 -10.42 -8.67
N GLY A 107 6.01 -9.50 -8.21
CA GLY A 107 5.98 -8.09 -8.64
C GLY A 107 5.34 -7.80 -9.99
N GLY A 108 4.79 -8.78 -10.69
CA GLY A 108 4.09 -8.54 -11.96
C GLY A 108 2.80 -7.73 -11.75
N ARG A 109 2.78 -6.46 -12.17
CA ARG A 109 1.66 -5.54 -11.94
C ARG A 109 0.33 -6.10 -12.44
N VAL A 110 -0.68 -6.13 -11.56
CA VAL A 110 -2.04 -6.61 -11.86
C VAL A 110 -2.94 -5.42 -12.23
N THR A 111 -3.91 -5.66 -13.10
CA THR A 111 -4.92 -4.66 -13.48
C THR A 111 -6.29 -5.34 -13.63
N ILE A 112 -7.35 -4.61 -13.30
CA ILE A 112 -8.72 -5.09 -13.46
C ILE A 112 -9.07 -5.30 -14.95
N SER A 113 -9.85 -6.35 -15.20
CA SER A 113 -10.34 -6.74 -16.52
C SER A 113 -11.27 -5.68 -17.13
N ALA A 114 -11.60 -5.81 -18.42
CA ALA A 114 -12.59 -4.94 -19.06
C ALA A 114 -14.00 -5.13 -18.46
N ALA A 115 -14.33 -6.35 -18.00
CA ALA A 115 -15.60 -6.64 -17.35
C ALA A 115 -15.74 -5.87 -16.02
N GLN A 116 -14.74 -5.97 -15.14
CA GLN A 116 -14.72 -5.21 -13.88
C GLN A 116 -14.76 -3.69 -14.13
N ARG A 117 -14.11 -3.19 -15.18
CA ARG A 117 -14.23 -1.79 -15.58
C ARG A 117 -15.63 -1.40 -16.07
N ASN A 118 -16.34 -2.29 -16.77
CA ASN A 118 -17.74 -2.08 -17.17
C ASN A 118 -18.66 -1.99 -15.95
N ASP A 119 -18.36 -2.74 -14.88
CA ASP A 119 -19.11 -2.72 -13.63
C ASP A 119 -18.82 -1.47 -12.78
N GLY A 120 -17.76 -0.71 -13.10
CA GLY A 120 -17.39 0.51 -12.39
C GLY A 120 -16.36 0.30 -11.28
N ASP A 121 -15.72 -0.86 -11.23
CA ASP A 121 -14.80 -1.22 -10.16
C ASP A 121 -13.48 -0.45 -10.21
N ILE A 122 -12.84 -0.34 -9.05
CA ILE A 122 -11.50 0.22 -8.88
C ILE A 122 -10.50 -0.94 -8.73
N GLY A 123 -9.34 -0.84 -9.37
CA GLY A 123 -8.23 -1.77 -9.21
C GLY A 123 -7.06 -1.10 -8.49
N LEU A 124 -6.47 -1.76 -7.52
CA LEU A 124 -5.25 -1.36 -6.84
C LEU A 124 -4.27 -2.54 -6.81
N SER A 125 -3.15 -2.41 -7.51
CA SER A 125 -2.00 -3.32 -7.36
C SER A 125 -0.97 -2.65 -6.46
N SER A 126 -0.39 -3.39 -5.51
CA SER A 126 0.61 -2.86 -4.58
C SER A 126 1.73 -3.85 -4.30
N GLY A 127 2.97 -3.35 -4.19
CA GLY A 127 4.11 -4.20 -3.88
C GLY A 127 4.05 -4.80 -2.47
N TRP A 128 4.58 -6.01 -2.30
CA TRP A 128 4.55 -6.71 -1.01
C TRP A 128 5.81 -7.52 -0.70
N GLN A 129 6.59 -7.87 -1.73
CA GLN A 129 7.74 -8.75 -1.61
C GLN A 129 9.04 -7.96 -1.34
N GLY A 130 9.55 -8.05 -0.11
CA GLY A 130 10.73 -7.30 0.35
C GLY A 130 12.07 -7.90 -0.11
N GLU A 131 12.09 -9.15 -0.51
CA GLU A 131 13.27 -9.92 -0.94
C GLU A 131 13.45 -9.95 -2.46
N SER A 132 13.04 -8.88 -3.12
CA SER A 132 13.06 -8.77 -4.57
C SER A 132 14.49 -8.86 -5.15
N SER A 133 14.68 -9.71 -6.17
CA SER A 133 15.98 -9.98 -6.80
C SER A 133 15.81 -10.39 -8.28
N GLY A 134 16.90 -10.33 -9.05
CA GLY A 134 16.88 -10.69 -10.46
C GLY A 134 15.82 -9.89 -11.25
N ARG A 135 14.82 -10.59 -11.82
CA ARG A 135 13.74 -9.97 -12.61
C ARG A 135 12.69 -9.20 -11.78
N THR A 136 12.70 -9.33 -10.45
CA THR A 136 11.69 -8.68 -9.59
C THR A 136 12.22 -7.44 -8.88
N VAL A 137 13.48 -7.04 -9.13
CA VAL A 137 14.04 -5.81 -8.53
C VAL A 137 13.17 -4.60 -8.88
N PRO A 138 13.12 -3.58 -8.00
CA PRO A 138 12.35 -2.36 -8.24
C PRO A 138 12.59 -1.77 -9.63
N GLY A 139 11.52 -1.55 -10.38
CA GLY A 139 11.51 -1.01 -11.73
C GLY A 139 10.23 -0.22 -12.01
N ASN A 140 10.07 0.23 -13.26
CA ASN A 140 8.97 1.10 -13.67
C ASN A 140 7.67 0.35 -14.01
N ASP A 141 7.77 -0.95 -14.30
CA ASP A 141 6.67 -1.76 -14.82
C ASP A 141 6.30 -2.93 -13.90
N ASN A 142 6.80 -2.91 -12.66
CA ASN A 142 6.52 -3.91 -11.63
C ASN A 142 6.15 -3.23 -10.31
N ASP A 143 5.52 -4.01 -9.44
CA ASP A 143 5.18 -3.60 -8.09
C ASP A 143 6.13 -4.22 -7.06
N TRP A 144 6.63 -3.40 -6.15
CA TRP A 144 7.68 -3.77 -5.21
C TRP A 144 7.51 -3.05 -3.88
N VAL A 145 8.14 -3.61 -2.84
CA VAL A 145 8.30 -2.94 -1.55
C VAL A 145 9.79 -2.94 -1.19
N ILE A 146 10.27 -1.82 -0.67
CA ILE A 146 11.57 -1.69 -0.04
C ILE A 146 11.32 -1.65 1.46
N VAL A 147 11.85 -2.65 2.14
CA VAL A 147 11.89 -2.77 3.60
C VAL A 147 13.35 -2.68 4.06
N PRO A 148 13.62 -2.25 5.30
CA PRO A 148 14.98 -2.10 5.78
C PRO A 148 15.56 -3.47 6.16
N ILE A 149 16.88 -3.58 6.08
CA ILE A 149 17.61 -4.80 6.45
C ILE A 149 17.95 -4.71 7.94
N ALA A 150 17.38 -5.62 8.74
CA ALA A 150 17.70 -5.74 10.16
C ALA A 150 19.14 -6.25 10.39
N LYS A 151 19.77 -5.78 11.46
CA LYS A 151 21.15 -6.13 11.84
C LYS A 151 21.28 -6.32 13.34
N ASN A 152 22.26 -7.10 13.78
CA ASN A 152 22.59 -7.17 15.20
C ASN A 152 23.05 -5.80 15.73
N PRO A 153 23.04 -5.58 17.06
CA PRO A 153 23.49 -4.32 17.65
C PRO A 153 24.93 -3.92 17.31
N ASP A 154 25.79 -4.89 17.01
CA ASP A 154 27.18 -4.68 16.56
C ASP A 154 27.31 -4.38 15.05
N GLY A 155 26.18 -4.34 14.33
CA GLY A 155 26.11 -4.11 12.89
C GLY A 155 26.33 -5.35 12.03
N SER A 156 26.61 -6.51 12.63
CA SER A 156 26.77 -7.76 11.89
C SER A 156 25.42 -8.23 11.29
N PRO A 157 25.46 -8.99 10.17
CA PRO A 157 24.25 -9.59 9.60
C PRO A 157 23.58 -10.54 10.60
N ILE A 158 22.25 -10.53 10.61
CA ILE A 158 21.47 -11.57 11.28
C ILE A 158 21.69 -12.86 10.48
N SER A 159 22.18 -13.91 11.14
CA SER A 159 22.41 -15.22 10.54
C SER A 159 21.84 -16.32 11.44
N GLY A 160 21.50 -17.45 10.85
CA GLY A 160 20.93 -18.59 11.53
C GLY A 160 21.20 -19.87 10.74
N LEU A 161 21.13 -21.02 11.42
CA LEU A 161 21.29 -22.31 10.77
C LEU A 161 20.08 -22.57 9.88
N VAL A 162 20.32 -22.71 8.57
CA VAL A 162 19.27 -23.08 7.61
C VAL A 162 19.26 -24.60 7.52
N ILE A 163 18.17 -25.23 7.96
CA ILE A 163 17.94 -26.66 7.76
C ILE A 163 17.28 -26.80 6.38
N GLY A 164 17.95 -27.51 5.48
CA GLY A 164 17.46 -27.84 4.13
C GLY A 164 17.18 -29.32 3.96
#